data_AF-A0A842FQK7-F1
#
_entry.id   AF-A0A842FQK7-F1
#
_cell.length_a   1.000
_cell.length_b   1.000
_cell.length_c   1.000
_cell.angle_alpha   90.00
_cell.angle_beta   90.00
_cell.angle_gamma   90.00
#
_symmetry.space_group_name_H-M   'P 1'
#
loop_
_entity.id
_entity.type
_entity.pdbx_description
1 polymer ?
#
loop_
_entity_poly.entity_id
_entity_poly.type
_entity_poly.pdbx_seq_one_letter_code
_entity_poly.pdbx_strand_id
1 'polypeptide(L)'
;MNHFCLRLIPDKKVHRQILLIEQIVKARYTITLDEISDTLNTSLRTLKRDVQEIDDMEEKLIIKHSASMLEITDNELVDFVLAELAEKSPLFAITKNIFEGRYLNIDEWADELYISTSTLYRHLNHFKKILQDFHLKLQLNPVAIEGREVDIRYFFHYFFYSTDDISHNFRPDKKIFNLFEKSFQYIMEHSNLEGHVGHRSVLYWIMVITKRLELRQYIKISKDVQLKQKELPLTYKSIQNLAVEILGLVLSSDEEVSRNEMLFLDFILLDNYVYT
;
A
#
# COMPACT_ATOMS: atom_id res chain seq x y z
N MET A 1 -1.05 2.11 13.56
CA MET A 1 -1.26 1.90 12.11
C MET A 1 -1.35 3.24 11.39
N ASN A 2 -0.97 3.31 10.10
CA ASN A 2 -1.16 4.51 9.29
C ASN A 2 -2.67 4.81 9.14
N HIS A 3 -3.09 6.06 9.38
CA HIS A 3 -4.49 6.51 9.25
C HIS A 3 -5.11 6.19 7.89
N PHE A 4 -4.31 6.11 6.83
CA PHE A 4 -4.78 5.71 5.50
C PHE A 4 -5.37 4.29 5.49
N CYS A 5 -4.70 3.33 6.12
CA CYS A 5 -5.11 1.94 6.09
C CYS A 5 -6.45 1.71 6.81
N LEU A 6 -6.70 2.45 7.89
CA LEU A 6 -8.01 2.47 8.56
C LEU A 6 -9.13 2.95 7.63
N ARG A 7 -8.85 3.90 6.73
CA ARG A 7 -9.85 4.38 5.75
C ARG A 7 -10.24 3.29 4.75
N LEU A 8 -9.35 2.35 4.46
CA LEU A 8 -9.60 1.23 3.56
C LEU A 8 -10.39 0.08 4.22
N ILE A 9 -10.75 0.21 5.50
CA ILE A 9 -11.54 -0.76 6.25
C ILE A 9 -12.93 -0.15 6.50
N PRO A 10 -13.91 -0.43 5.61
CA PRO A 10 -15.23 0.17 5.72
C PRO A 10 -16.13 -0.52 6.77
N ASP A 11 -15.75 -1.72 7.23
CA ASP A 11 -16.47 -2.41 8.29
C ASP A 11 -16.19 -1.76 9.65
N LYS A 12 -17.24 -1.21 10.26
CA LYS A 12 -17.17 -0.54 11.57
C LYS A 12 -16.74 -1.46 12.70
N LYS A 13 -17.04 -2.76 12.62
CA LYS A 13 -16.61 -3.77 13.59
C LYS A 13 -15.11 -3.98 13.50
N VAL A 14 -14.59 -4.27 12.30
CA VAL A 14 -13.15 -4.47 12.08
C VAL A 14 -12.37 -3.21 12.44
N HIS A 15 -12.86 -2.04 12.02
CA HIS A 15 -12.26 -0.75 12.40
C HIS A 15 -12.16 -0.60 13.92
N ARG A 16 -13.23 -0.92 14.65
CA ARG A 16 -13.23 -0.85 16.12
C ARG A 16 -12.30 -1.87 16.77
N GLN A 17 -12.21 -3.09 16.24
CA GLN A 17 -11.27 -4.10 16.71
C GLN A 17 -9.82 -3.64 16.57
N ILE A 18 -9.48 -3.02 15.44
CA ILE A 18 -8.15 -2.44 15.23
C ILE A 18 -7.89 -1.29 16.21
N LEU A 19 -8.85 -0.38 16.40
CA LEU A 19 -8.68 0.72 17.36
C LEU A 19 -8.55 0.22 18.80
N LEU A 20 -9.25 -0.86 19.18
CA LEU A 20 -9.09 -1.50 20.48
C LEU A 20 -7.67 -2.02 20.65
N ILE A 21 -7.13 -2.76 19.67
CA ILE A 21 -5.75 -3.25 19.71
C ILE A 21 -4.77 -2.07 19.82
N GLU A 22 -4.97 -1.01 19.03
CA GLU A 22 -4.11 0.18 19.10
C GLU A 22 -4.14 0.87 20.47
N GLN A 23 -5.28 0.91 21.16
CA GLN A 23 -5.34 1.49 22.51
C GLN A 23 -4.51 0.66 23.50
N ILE A 24 -4.60 -0.67 23.43
CA ILE A 24 -3.84 -1.56 24.32
C ILE A 24 -2.35 -1.45 24.03
N VAL A 25 -1.93 -1.45 22.76
CA VAL A 25 -0.52 -1.33 22.34
C VAL A 25 0.09 0.01 22.73
N LYS A 26 -0.65 1.12 22.59
CA LYS A 26 -0.15 2.46 22.92
C LYS A 26 -0.11 2.72 24.42
N ALA A 27 -0.87 1.96 25.21
CA ALA A 27 -0.88 2.13 26.66
C ALA A 27 0.50 1.78 27.24
N ARG A 28 1.03 2.68 28.08
CA ARG A 28 2.29 2.44 28.81
C ARG A 28 2.07 1.67 30.11
N TYR A 29 0.88 1.13 30.30
CA TYR A 29 0.38 0.48 31.51
C TYR A 29 -0.76 -0.47 31.14
N THR A 30 -1.14 -1.37 32.04
CA THR A 30 -2.29 -2.26 31.86
C THR A 30 -3.58 -1.43 31.78
N ILE A 31 -4.21 -1.40 30.61
CA ILE A 31 -5.38 -0.56 30.35
C ILE A 31 -6.68 -1.31 30.67
N THR A 32 -7.68 -0.60 31.16
CA THR A 32 -9.01 -1.18 31.42
C THR A 32 -9.95 -1.07 30.22
N LEU A 33 -10.88 -2.01 30.11
CA LEU A 33 -11.98 -1.93 29.13
C LEU A 33 -12.87 -0.71 29.33
N ASP A 34 -12.98 -0.19 30.55
CA ASP A 34 -13.70 1.05 30.86
C ASP A 34 -13.00 2.26 30.25
N GLU A 35 -11.67 2.38 30.39
CA GLU A 35 -10.88 3.43 29.74
C GLU A 35 -11.00 3.38 28.20
N ILE A 36 -10.97 2.17 27.63
CA ILE A 36 -11.14 1.98 26.18
C ILE A 36 -12.58 2.31 25.75
N SER A 37 -13.58 1.93 26.55
CA SER A 37 -15.00 2.23 26.33
C SER A 37 -15.24 3.72 26.22
N ASP A 38 -14.69 4.49 27.16
CA ASP A 38 -14.82 5.95 27.18
C ASP A 38 -14.10 6.59 25.98
N THR A 39 -12.92 6.08 25.63
CA THR A 39 -12.12 6.59 24.50
C THR A 39 -12.77 6.30 23.15
N LEU A 40 -13.29 5.10 22.95
CA LEU A 40 -13.89 4.66 21.68
C LEU A 40 -15.42 4.90 21.62
N ASN A 41 -16.02 5.44 22.68
CA ASN A 41 -17.47 5.60 22.84
C ASN A 41 -18.25 4.33 22.45
N THR A 42 -17.81 3.18 22.99
CA THR A 42 -18.37 1.85 22.69
C THR A 42 -18.68 1.12 23.98
N SER A 43 -19.86 0.50 24.07
CA SER A 43 -20.24 -0.28 25.25
C SER A 43 -19.24 -1.38 25.62
N LEU A 44 -19.02 -1.56 26.94
CA LEU A 44 -18.22 -2.66 27.50
C LEU A 44 -18.64 -4.03 26.98
N ARG A 45 -19.94 -4.26 26.78
CA ARG A 45 -20.44 -5.55 26.25
C ARG A 45 -19.90 -5.80 24.84
N THR A 46 -19.88 -4.78 24.00
CA THR A 46 -19.34 -4.88 22.64
C THR A 46 -17.84 -5.10 22.67
N LEU A 47 -17.10 -4.33 23.47
CA LEU A 47 -15.64 -4.48 23.58
C LEU A 47 -15.24 -5.85 24.13
N LYS A 48 -15.96 -6.39 25.12
CA LYS A 48 -15.73 -7.76 25.62
C LYS A 48 -15.90 -8.81 24.53
N ARG A 49 -16.90 -8.66 23.66
CA ARG A 49 -17.08 -9.55 22.50
C ARG A 49 -15.93 -9.38 21.51
N ASP A 50 -15.54 -8.14 21.21
CA ASP A 50 -14.46 -7.87 20.27
C ASP A 50 -13.13 -8.46 20.77
N VAL A 51 -12.82 -8.34 22.08
CA VAL A 51 -11.66 -9.00 22.70
C VAL A 51 -11.73 -10.51 22.58
N GLN A 52 -12.90 -11.12 22.83
CA GLN A 52 -13.04 -12.56 22.69
C GLN A 52 -12.80 -13.01 21.25
N GLU A 53 -13.35 -12.31 20.27
CA GLU A 53 -13.15 -12.65 18.87
C GLU A 53 -11.70 -12.45 18.42
N ILE A 54 -10.97 -11.47 18.98
CA ILE A 54 -9.54 -11.28 18.73
C ILE A 54 -8.71 -12.42 19.34
N ASP A 55 -9.01 -12.83 20.58
CA ASP A 55 -8.36 -13.98 21.22
C ASP A 55 -8.64 -15.30 20.48
N ASP A 56 -9.84 -15.44 19.88
CA ASP A 56 -10.19 -16.60 19.07
C ASP A 56 -9.42 -16.64 17.73
N MET A 57 -8.90 -15.50 17.26
CA MET A 57 -8.05 -15.42 16.06
C MET A 57 -6.61 -15.81 16.34
N GLU A 58 -6.02 -15.28 17.41
CA GLU A 58 -4.67 -15.62 17.85
C GLU A 58 -4.64 -15.82 19.37
N GLU A 59 -4.50 -17.07 19.79
CA GLU A 59 -4.54 -17.42 21.20
C GLU A 59 -3.40 -16.72 21.95
N LYS A 60 -3.73 -16.09 23.08
CA LYS A 60 -2.80 -15.35 23.94
C LYS A 60 -2.35 -13.99 23.41
N LEU A 61 -2.90 -13.42 22.34
CA LEU A 61 -2.55 -12.04 21.96
C LEU A 61 -2.81 -11.04 23.10
N ILE A 62 -3.93 -11.19 23.81
CA ILE A 62 -4.32 -10.29 24.91
C ILE A 62 -4.21 -11.01 26.26
N ILE A 63 -3.31 -10.52 27.13
CA ILE A 63 -3.27 -10.92 28.54
C ILE A 63 -4.42 -10.24 29.27
N LYS A 64 -5.31 -11.07 29.84
CA LYS A 64 -6.36 -10.61 30.77
C LYS A 64 -5.84 -10.78 32.21
N HIS A 65 -5.34 -9.70 32.80
CA HIS A 65 -4.93 -9.69 34.23
C HIS A 65 -6.14 -9.73 35.18
N SER A 66 -7.29 -9.25 34.71
CA SER A 66 -8.58 -9.36 35.39
C SER A 66 -9.72 -9.31 34.36
N ALA A 67 -10.98 -9.33 34.81
CA ALA A 67 -12.15 -9.24 33.93
C ALA A 67 -12.23 -7.94 33.09
N SER A 68 -11.42 -6.92 33.42
CA SER A 68 -11.39 -5.63 32.74
C SER A 68 -10.00 -5.15 32.35
N MET A 69 -8.91 -5.71 32.87
CA MET A 69 -7.54 -5.24 32.61
C MET A 69 -6.87 -6.04 31.50
N LEU A 70 -6.37 -5.33 30.48
CA LEU A 70 -5.80 -5.89 29.25
C LEU A 70 -4.36 -5.41 29.03
N GLU A 71 -3.53 -6.29 28.51
CA GLU A 71 -2.16 -6.01 28.05
C GLU A 71 -1.87 -6.87 26.81
N ILE A 72 -1.01 -6.41 25.89
CA ILE A 72 -0.53 -7.22 24.76
C ILE A 72 0.61 -8.11 25.25
N THR A 73 0.57 -9.41 24.93
CA THR A 73 1.67 -10.35 25.22
C THR A 73 2.89 -10.10 24.36
N ASP A 74 2.67 -9.90 23.06
CA ASP A 74 3.71 -9.87 22.05
C ASP A 74 3.32 -8.90 20.93
N ASN A 75 4.16 -7.88 20.72
CA ASN A 75 3.95 -6.90 19.66
C ASN A 75 4.14 -7.52 18.26
N GLU A 76 4.87 -8.63 18.11
CA GLU A 76 4.98 -9.31 16.82
C GLU A 76 3.66 -10.00 16.43
N LEU A 77 2.90 -10.51 17.40
CA LEU A 77 1.58 -11.10 17.16
C LEU A 77 0.51 -10.04 16.83
N VAL A 78 0.70 -8.80 17.28
CA VAL A 78 -0.19 -7.68 16.91
C VAL A 78 -0.21 -7.47 15.41
N ASP A 79 0.96 -7.44 14.78
CA ASP A 79 1.06 -7.21 13.34
C ASP A 79 0.34 -8.33 12.56
N PHE A 80 0.42 -9.58 13.03
CA PHE A 80 -0.31 -10.71 12.45
C PHE A 80 -1.83 -10.54 12.53
N VAL A 81 -2.37 -10.17 13.70
CA VAL A 81 -3.82 -9.98 13.85
C VAL A 81 -4.31 -8.76 13.09
N LEU A 82 -3.53 -7.68 13.05
CA LEU A 82 -3.85 -6.51 12.22
C LEU A 82 -3.85 -6.88 10.73
N ALA A 83 -2.95 -7.76 10.28
CA ALA A 83 -2.95 -8.34 8.94
C ALA A 83 -4.27 -9.03 8.64
N GLU A 84 -4.65 -9.98 9.49
CA GLU A 84 -5.82 -10.81 9.26
C GLU A 84 -7.11 -9.98 9.28
N LEU A 85 -7.19 -8.97 10.14
CA LEU A 85 -8.31 -8.02 10.18
C LEU A 85 -8.38 -7.15 8.91
N ALA A 86 -7.23 -6.66 8.43
CA ALA A 86 -7.19 -5.80 7.24
C ALA A 86 -7.44 -6.59 5.94
N GLU A 87 -6.92 -7.82 5.84
CA GLU A 87 -7.12 -8.69 4.68
C GLU A 87 -8.57 -9.13 4.51
N LYS A 88 -9.36 -9.16 5.60
CA LYS A 88 -10.83 -9.34 5.54
C LYS A 88 -11.56 -8.17 4.88
N SER A 89 -10.91 -7.02 4.67
CA SER A 89 -11.56 -5.87 4.03
C SER A 89 -11.78 -6.09 2.53
N PRO A 90 -13.03 -5.95 2.04
CA PRO A 90 -13.35 -5.93 0.61
C PRO A 90 -12.46 -5.00 -0.21
N LEU A 91 -12.14 -3.81 0.31
CA LEU A 91 -11.38 -2.81 -0.44
C LEU A 91 -9.91 -3.19 -0.59
N PHE A 92 -9.33 -3.88 0.39
CA PHE A 92 -7.96 -4.41 0.26
C PHE A 92 -7.90 -5.48 -0.82
N ALA A 93 -8.82 -6.45 -0.77
CA ALA A 93 -8.91 -7.51 -1.77
C ALA A 93 -9.10 -6.95 -3.18
N ILE A 94 -10.04 -6.02 -3.35
CA ILE A 94 -10.31 -5.37 -4.65
C ILE A 94 -9.09 -4.60 -5.14
N THR A 95 -8.47 -3.77 -4.29
CA THR A 95 -7.31 -2.95 -4.67
C THR A 95 -6.13 -3.83 -5.10
N LYS A 96 -5.87 -4.91 -4.37
CA LYS A 96 -4.83 -5.89 -4.72
C LYS A 96 -5.10 -6.54 -6.08
N ASN A 97 -6.33 -6.99 -6.34
CA ASN A 97 -6.65 -7.65 -7.60
C ASN A 97 -6.60 -6.68 -8.79
N ILE A 98 -7.02 -5.42 -8.62
CA ILE A 98 -6.86 -4.38 -9.64
C ILE A 98 -5.37 -4.17 -9.94
N PHE A 99 -4.51 -4.14 -8.92
CA PHE A 99 -3.06 -4.07 -9.10
C PHE A 99 -2.54 -5.28 -9.89
N GLU A 100 -3.08 -6.47 -9.63
CA GLU A 100 -2.74 -7.69 -10.37
C GLU A 100 -3.22 -7.71 -11.82
N GLY A 101 -4.06 -6.74 -12.23
CA GLY A 101 -4.68 -6.69 -13.55
C GLY A 101 -5.94 -7.52 -13.68
N ARG A 102 -6.53 -7.94 -12.55
CA ARG A 102 -7.80 -8.67 -12.50
C ARG A 102 -8.94 -7.69 -12.23
N TYR A 103 -9.86 -7.63 -13.17
CA TYR A 103 -11.01 -6.72 -13.12
C TYR A 103 -12.29 -7.55 -13.19
N LEU A 104 -13.16 -7.36 -12.21
CA LEU A 104 -14.47 -8.01 -12.11
C LEU A 104 -15.56 -6.95 -12.03
N ASN A 105 -16.76 -7.29 -12.46
CA ASN A 105 -17.93 -6.45 -12.22
C ASN A 105 -18.40 -6.56 -10.75
N ILE A 106 -19.40 -5.76 -10.37
CA ILE A 106 -19.86 -5.71 -8.97
C ILE A 106 -20.48 -7.02 -8.52
N ASP A 107 -21.22 -7.71 -9.38
CA ASP A 107 -21.91 -8.95 -9.02
C ASP A 107 -20.90 -10.07 -8.80
N GLU A 108 -19.89 -10.19 -9.67
CA GLU A 108 -18.75 -11.10 -9.51
C GLU A 108 -17.97 -10.82 -8.21
N TRP A 109 -17.70 -9.55 -7.91
CA TRP A 109 -17.04 -9.18 -6.67
C TRP A 109 -17.87 -9.50 -5.43
N ALA A 110 -19.19 -9.28 -5.50
CA ALA A 110 -20.09 -9.58 -4.40
C ALA A 110 -20.10 -11.08 -4.08
N ASP A 111 -20.11 -11.92 -5.11
CA ASP A 111 -20.01 -13.37 -4.99
C ASP A 111 -18.67 -13.81 -4.39
N GLU A 112 -17.53 -13.31 -4.90
CA GLU A 112 -16.20 -13.68 -4.39
C GLU A 112 -15.95 -13.25 -2.95
N LEU A 113 -16.52 -12.12 -2.55
CA LEU A 113 -16.36 -11.56 -1.21
C LEU A 113 -17.45 -12.03 -0.25
N TYR A 114 -18.40 -12.85 -0.71
CA TYR A 114 -19.55 -13.36 0.06
C TYR A 114 -20.35 -12.24 0.74
N ILE A 115 -20.57 -11.12 0.04
CA ILE A 115 -21.36 -9.98 0.52
C ILE A 115 -22.45 -9.60 -0.48
N SER A 116 -23.51 -8.94 -0.02
CA SER A 116 -24.53 -8.44 -0.95
C SER A 116 -23.96 -7.36 -1.87
N THR A 117 -24.45 -7.30 -3.11
CA THR A 117 -24.12 -6.24 -4.08
C THR A 117 -24.36 -4.84 -3.52
N SER A 118 -25.45 -4.66 -2.76
CA SER A 118 -25.77 -3.40 -2.07
C SER A 118 -24.72 -3.00 -1.01
N THR A 119 -24.16 -3.97 -0.29
CA THR A 119 -23.09 -3.75 0.68
C THR A 119 -21.79 -3.38 -0.03
N LEU A 120 -21.46 -4.11 -1.09
CA LEU A 120 -20.30 -3.81 -1.93
C LEU A 120 -20.40 -2.41 -2.55
N TYR A 121 -21.55 -2.01 -3.10
CA TYR A 121 -21.78 -0.67 -3.62
C TYR A 121 -21.47 0.42 -2.60
N ARG A 122 -21.88 0.24 -1.33
CA ARG A 122 -21.57 1.17 -0.24
C ARG A 122 -20.06 1.25 0.01
N HIS A 123 -19.36 0.12 -0.02
CA HIS A 123 -17.89 0.07 0.13
C HIS A 123 -17.18 0.75 -1.04
N LEU A 124 -17.59 0.48 -2.29
CA LEU A 124 -17.00 1.11 -3.48
C LEU A 124 -17.28 2.63 -3.53
N ASN A 125 -18.43 3.09 -3.05
CA ASN A 125 -18.72 4.53 -2.92
C ASN A 125 -17.85 5.22 -1.86
N HIS A 126 -17.49 4.51 -0.79
CA HIS A 126 -16.47 4.99 0.16
C HIS A 126 -15.09 5.02 -0.49
N PHE A 127 -14.72 3.98 -1.23
CA PHE A 127 -13.44 3.89 -1.94
C PHE A 127 -13.27 5.01 -2.98
N LYS A 128 -14.33 5.38 -3.70
CA LYS A 128 -14.36 6.56 -4.59
C LYS A 128 -13.88 7.83 -3.90
N LYS A 129 -14.28 8.07 -2.65
CA LYS A 129 -13.87 9.26 -1.89
C LYS A 129 -12.39 9.22 -1.53
N ILE A 130 -11.85 8.04 -1.25
CA ILE A 130 -10.41 7.87 -0.99
C ILE A 130 -9.62 8.16 -2.26
N LEU A 131 -10.04 7.60 -3.39
CA LEU A 131 -9.37 7.78 -4.68
C LEU A 131 -9.37 9.24 -5.17
N GLN A 132 -10.37 10.04 -4.78
CA GLN A 132 -10.41 11.47 -5.10
C GLN A 132 -9.23 12.25 -4.51
N ASP A 133 -8.72 11.87 -3.34
CA ASP A 133 -7.53 12.49 -2.73
C ASP A 133 -6.28 12.31 -3.61
N PHE A 134 -6.30 11.30 -4.48
CA PHE A 134 -5.23 10.97 -5.44
C PHE A 134 -5.54 11.46 -6.85
N HIS A 135 -6.61 12.22 -7.07
CA HIS A 135 -7.12 12.61 -8.40
C HIS A 135 -7.54 11.43 -9.28
N LEU A 136 -7.94 10.32 -8.64
CA LEU A 136 -8.38 9.09 -9.31
C LEU A 136 -9.90 8.92 -9.26
N LYS A 137 -10.42 8.14 -10.21
CA LYS A 137 -11.82 7.74 -10.29
C LYS A 137 -11.93 6.23 -10.18
N LEU A 138 -13.10 5.77 -9.74
CA LEU A 138 -13.45 4.35 -9.72
C LEU A 138 -14.53 4.08 -10.77
N GLN A 139 -14.17 3.34 -11.81
CA GLN A 139 -15.11 2.68 -12.71
C GLN A 139 -15.76 1.50 -11.96
N LEU A 140 -17.03 1.24 -12.25
CA LEU A 140 -17.82 0.19 -11.57
C LEU A 140 -18.14 -1.02 -12.46
N ASN A 141 -17.89 -0.94 -13.77
CA ASN A 141 -18.13 -2.04 -14.69
C ASN A 141 -17.08 -2.05 -15.83
N PRO A 142 -16.03 -2.88 -15.73
CA PRO A 142 -15.63 -3.60 -14.52
C PRO A 142 -15.13 -2.63 -13.44
N VAL A 143 -14.98 -3.10 -12.19
CA VAL A 143 -14.43 -2.30 -11.11
C VAL A 143 -12.94 -2.05 -11.38
N ALA A 144 -12.59 -0.81 -11.69
CA ALA A 144 -11.24 -0.41 -12.07
C ALA A 144 -10.91 1.01 -11.60
N ILE A 145 -9.62 1.28 -11.39
CA ILE A 145 -9.12 2.61 -11.03
C ILE A 145 -8.70 3.34 -12.32
N GLU A 146 -9.24 4.53 -12.53
CA GLU A 146 -8.99 5.37 -13.70
C GLU A 146 -8.35 6.70 -13.30
N GLY A 147 -7.41 7.19 -14.11
CA GLY A 147 -6.74 8.46 -13.90
C GLY A 147 -5.47 8.57 -14.73
N ARG A 148 -4.62 9.56 -14.41
CA ARG A 148 -3.28 9.63 -15.01
C ARG A 148 -2.44 8.50 -14.42
N GLU A 149 -1.64 7.85 -15.25
CA GLU A 149 -0.82 6.71 -14.81
C GLU A 149 0.12 7.09 -13.65
N VAL A 150 0.62 8.33 -13.61
CA VAL A 150 1.42 8.85 -12.49
C VAL A 150 0.67 8.83 -11.17
N ASP A 151 -0.62 9.21 -11.18
CA ASP A 151 -1.46 9.23 -9.98
C ASP A 151 -1.79 7.81 -9.54
N ILE A 152 -2.04 6.90 -10.49
CA ILE A 152 -2.30 5.49 -10.21
C ILE A 152 -1.07 4.83 -9.56
N ARG A 153 0.12 5.07 -10.11
CA ARG A 153 1.38 4.55 -9.55
C ARG A 153 1.63 5.10 -8.16
N TYR A 154 1.42 6.41 -7.96
CA TYR A 154 1.55 7.02 -6.63
C TYR A 154 0.55 6.44 -5.63
N PHE A 155 -0.72 6.25 -6.03
CA PHE A 155 -1.72 5.60 -5.19
C PHE A 155 -1.29 4.18 -4.79
N PHE A 156 -0.85 3.35 -5.73
CA PHE A 156 -0.40 1.99 -5.40
C PHE A 156 0.86 1.98 -4.54
N HIS A 157 1.83 2.85 -4.82
CA HIS A 157 3.02 3.00 -3.96
C HIS A 157 2.60 3.35 -2.54
N TYR A 158 1.79 4.40 -2.39
CA TYR A 158 1.31 4.84 -1.08
C TYR A 158 0.48 3.77 -0.38
N PHE A 159 -0.35 3.04 -1.13
CA PHE A 159 -1.13 1.91 -0.61
C PHE A 159 -0.21 0.85 -0.03
N PHE A 160 0.69 0.27 -0.82
CA PHE A 160 1.54 -0.83 -0.37
C PHE A 160 2.55 -0.40 0.69
N TYR A 161 3.14 0.79 0.56
CA TYR A 161 4.05 1.36 1.55
C TYR A 161 3.35 1.57 2.90
N SER A 162 2.10 2.04 2.90
CA SER A 162 1.32 2.27 4.12
C SER A 162 0.80 0.98 4.76
N THR A 163 0.66 -0.09 3.98
CA THR A 163 0.15 -1.39 4.44
C THR A 163 1.25 -2.41 4.73
N ASP A 164 2.52 -2.03 4.64
CA ASP A 164 3.65 -2.95 4.85
C ASP A 164 3.71 -3.51 6.29
N ASP A 165 3.38 -2.66 7.26
CA ASP A 165 3.25 -3.07 8.67
C ASP A 165 1.95 -3.88 8.92
N ILE A 166 1.11 -4.01 7.89
CA ILE A 166 -0.19 -4.66 8.01
C ILE A 166 -0.13 -6.05 7.42
N SER A 167 0.43 -6.30 6.24
CA SER A 167 0.49 -7.67 5.72
C SER A 167 1.72 -7.96 4.89
N HIS A 168 2.31 -9.13 5.18
CA HIS A 168 3.41 -9.69 4.40
C HIS A 168 3.04 -9.95 2.95
N ASN A 169 1.75 -10.17 2.63
CA ASN A 169 1.27 -10.38 1.26
C ASN A 169 1.37 -9.12 0.39
N PHE A 170 1.64 -7.96 0.99
CA PHE A 170 1.84 -6.69 0.31
C PHE A 170 3.32 -6.30 0.21
N ARG A 171 4.23 -7.15 0.68
CA ARG A 171 5.67 -6.88 0.65
C ARG A 171 6.27 -7.20 -0.72
N PRO A 172 7.26 -6.40 -1.18
CA PRO A 172 8.09 -6.77 -2.31
C PRO A 172 8.67 -8.16 -2.11
N ASP A 173 8.61 -8.99 -3.15
CA ASP A 173 9.14 -10.35 -3.09
C ASP A 173 10.66 -10.38 -3.35
N LYS A 174 11.26 -11.57 -3.25
CA LYS A 174 12.69 -11.77 -3.51
C LYS A 174 13.11 -11.31 -4.91
N LYS A 175 12.21 -11.38 -5.91
CA LYS A 175 12.51 -10.92 -7.28
C LYS A 175 12.70 -9.41 -7.28
N ILE A 176 11.83 -8.65 -6.61
CA ILE A 176 11.95 -7.19 -6.47
C ILE A 176 13.20 -6.81 -5.66
N PHE A 177 13.50 -7.50 -4.56
CA PHE A 177 14.74 -7.27 -3.80
C PHE A 177 15.99 -7.47 -4.65
N ASN A 178 16.08 -8.58 -5.38
CA ASN A 178 17.22 -8.83 -6.27
C ASN A 178 17.33 -7.77 -7.37
N LEU A 179 16.19 -7.25 -7.85
CA LEU A 179 16.16 -6.21 -8.86
C LEU A 179 16.66 -4.87 -8.31
N PHE A 180 16.27 -4.53 -7.08
CA PHE A 180 16.80 -3.38 -6.36
C PHE A 180 18.31 -3.46 -6.22
N GLU A 181 18.85 -4.56 -5.68
CA GLU A 181 20.29 -4.71 -5.42
C GLU A 181 21.12 -4.53 -6.69
N LYS A 182 20.71 -5.20 -7.78
CA LYS A 182 21.36 -5.04 -9.09
C LYS A 182 21.29 -3.60 -9.58
N SER A 183 20.12 -2.97 -9.45
CA SER A 183 19.91 -1.61 -9.94
C SER A 183 20.73 -0.59 -9.16
N PHE A 184 20.74 -0.73 -7.84
CA PHE A 184 21.49 0.13 -6.93
C PHE A 184 22.99 0.01 -7.17
N GLN A 185 23.53 -1.22 -7.25
CA GLN A 185 24.94 -1.45 -7.54
C GLN A 185 25.34 -0.78 -8.87
N TYR A 186 24.54 -0.95 -9.92
CA TYR A 186 24.82 -0.35 -11.21
C TYR A 186 24.86 1.19 -11.16
N ILE A 187 23.89 1.81 -10.49
CA ILE A 187 23.87 3.26 -10.33
C ILE A 187 25.11 3.74 -9.58
N MET A 188 25.50 3.06 -8.50
CA MET A 188 26.70 3.43 -7.73
C MET A 188 27.99 3.30 -8.54
N GLU A 189 28.09 2.31 -9.44
CA GLU A 189 29.26 2.12 -10.32
C GLU A 189 29.31 3.13 -11.47
N HIS A 190 28.15 3.63 -11.92
CA HIS A 190 28.02 4.44 -13.15
C HIS A 190 27.57 5.88 -12.90
N SER A 191 27.51 6.35 -11.66
CA SER A 191 27.17 7.73 -11.31
C SER A 191 28.05 8.25 -10.17
N ASN A 192 28.24 9.57 -10.12
CA ASN A 192 28.98 10.23 -9.03
C ASN A 192 28.04 10.56 -7.84
N LEU A 193 27.07 9.69 -7.57
CA LEU A 193 26.10 9.90 -6.51
C LEU A 193 26.75 9.56 -5.15
N GLU A 194 26.89 10.56 -4.29
CA GLU A 194 27.29 10.42 -2.88
C GLU A 194 26.09 10.65 -1.97
N GLY A 195 25.70 9.63 -1.18
CA GLY A 195 24.51 9.70 -0.34
C GLY A 195 23.81 8.36 -0.15
N HIS A 196 22.64 8.41 0.51
CA HIS A 196 21.83 7.24 0.83
C HIS A 196 20.51 7.27 0.06
N VAL A 197 19.95 6.10 -0.24
CA VAL A 197 18.61 5.97 -0.84
C VAL A 197 17.62 5.41 0.16
N GLY A 198 16.36 5.85 0.07
CA GLY A 198 15.25 5.30 0.85
C GLY A 198 14.90 3.87 0.42
N HIS A 199 15.69 2.88 0.88
CA HIS A 199 15.61 1.46 0.49
C HIS A 199 14.16 0.93 0.41
N ARG A 200 13.38 1.08 1.49
CA ARG A 200 11.99 0.61 1.57
C ARG A 200 11.12 1.25 0.48
N SER A 201 11.17 2.57 0.34
CA SER A 201 10.35 3.29 -0.64
C SER A 201 10.69 2.90 -2.08
N VAL A 202 11.99 2.76 -2.40
CA VAL A 202 12.45 2.35 -3.74
C VAL A 202 11.99 0.93 -4.08
N LEU A 203 11.99 -0.01 -3.13
CA LEU A 203 11.47 -1.36 -3.38
C LEU A 203 9.98 -1.34 -3.78
N TYR A 204 9.16 -0.55 -3.09
CA TYR A 204 7.74 -0.39 -3.44
C TYR A 204 7.56 0.30 -4.79
N TRP A 205 8.40 1.28 -5.12
CA TRP A 205 8.39 1.89 -6.46
C TRP A 205 8.74 0.90 -7.55
N ILE A 206 9.79 0.09 -7.38
CA ILE A 206 10.17 -0.96 -8.32
C ILE A 206 8.99 -1.92 -8.50
N MET A 207 8.40 -2.43 -7.42
CA MET A 207 7.26 -3.34 -7.46
C MET A 207 6.08 -2.76 -8.28
N VAL A 208 5.70 -1.51 -8.00
CA VAL A 208 4.61 -0.85 -8.71
C VAL A 208 4.98 -0.67 -10.18
N ILE A 209 6.13 -0.08 -10.47
CA ILE A 209 6.56 0.22 -11.84
C ILE A 209 6.61 -1.07 -12.67
N THR A 210 7.28 -2.12 -12.18
CA THR A 210 7.38 -3.40 -12.89
C THR A 210 6.00 -3.97 -13.20
N LYS A 211 5.08 -3.92 -12.24
CA LYS A 211 3.73 -4.47 -12.45
C LYS A 211 2.95 -3.68 -13.48
N ARG A 212 3.00 -2.34 -13.45
CA ARG A 212 2.30 -1.49 -14.43
C ARG A 212 2.85 -1.68 -15.83
N LEU A 213 4.15 -1.89 -15.97
CA LEU A 213 4.79 -2.19 -17.25
C LEU A 213 4.40 -3.57 -17.80
N GLU A 214 4.32 -4.59 -16.94
CA GLU A 214 3.80 -5.92 -17.29
C GLU A 214 2.36 -5.82 -17.83
N LEU A 215 1.54 -4.94 -17.25
CA LEU A 215 0.18 -4.64 -17.70
C LEU A 215 0.10 -3.65 -18.90
N ARG A 216 1.24 -3.22 -19.44
CA ARG A 216 1.38 -2.25 -20.55
C ARG A 216 0.70 -0.90 -20.26
N GLN A 217 0.75 -0.47 -19.00
CA GLN A 217 0.20 0.80 -18.52
C GLN A 217 1.34 1.80 -18.35
N TYR A 218 1.51 2.65 -19.37
CA TYR A 218 2.67 3.53 -19.52
C TYR A 218 2.41 4.95 -19.05
N ILE A 219 3.45 5.56 -18.49
CA ILE A 219 3.46 6.97 -18.10
C ILE A 219 3.39 7.87 -19.34
N LYS A 220 2.62 8.95 -19.21
CA LYS A 220 2.56 10.04 -20.18
C LYS A 220 3.00 11.33 -19.49
N ILE A 221 4.09 11.91 -19.98
CA ILE A 221 4.64 13.19 -19.49
C ILE A 221 4.41 14.26 -20.55
N SER A 222 4.02 15.47 -20.13
CA SER A 222 3.85 16.59 -21.06
C SER A 222 5.19 17.05 -21.64
N LYS A 223 5.16 17.56 -22.88
CA LYS A 223 6.37 18.02 -23.59
C LYS A 223 7.11 19.14 -22.83
N ASP A 224 6.39 19.99 -22.10
CA ASP A 224 6.98 21.08 -21.32
C ASP A 224 7.87 20.58 -20.18
N VAL A 225 7.48 19.47 -19.54
CA VAL A 225 8.27 18.83 -18.47
C VAL A 225 9.50 18.12 -19.07
N GLN A 226 9.33 17.45 -20.21
CA GLN A 226 10.43 16.81 -20.94
C GLN A 226 11.52 17.83 -21.36
N LEU A 227 11.12 19.04 -21.74
CA LEU A 227 12.04 20.10 -22.17
C LEU A 227 12.85 20.70 -21.00
N LYS A 228 12.22 20.87 -19.83
CA LYS A 228 12.89 21.39 -18.63
C LYS A 228 13.94 20.45 -18.04
N GLN A 229 13.81 19.13 -18.28
CA GLN A 229 14.73 18.12 -17.74
C GLN A 229 16.01 17.95 -18.57
N LYS A 230 16.09 18.51 -19.80
CA LYS A 230 17.38 18.63 -20.50
C LYS A 230 18.40 19.49 -19.72
N GLU A 231 17.94 20.26 -18.74
CA GLU A 231 18.78 21.18 -17.95
C GLU A 231 19.26 20.60 -16.60
N LEU A 232 18.79 19.44 -16.10
CA LEU A 232 19.25 18.71 -14.87
C LEU A 232 18.64 17.26 -14.84
N PRO A 233 19.27 16.18 -14.27
CA PRO A 233 20.54 16.04 -13.51
C PRO A 233 21.51 14.89 -13.99
N LEU A 234 22.63 14.71 -13.27
CA LEU A 234 23.77 13.79 -13.51
C LEU A 234 23.43 12.30 -13.73
N THR A 235 22.22 11.86 -13.35
CA THR A 235 21.80 10.45 -13.24
C THR A 235 21.07 9.90 -14.45
N TYR A 236 20.49 10.76 -15.31
CA TYR A 236 19.65 10.32 -16.42
C TYR A 236 20.35 9.34 -17.35
N LYS A 237 21.64 9.56 -17.65
CA LYS A 237 22.44 8.65 -18.50
C LYS A 237 22.65 7.29 -17.84
N SER A 238 22.91 7.26 -16.54
CA SER A 238 23.07 6.03 -15.76
C SER A 238 21.75 5.27 -15.64
N ILE A 239 20.63 6.00 -15.47
CA ILE A 239 19.27 5.44 -15.42
C ILE A 239 18.84 4.90 -16.79
N GLN A 240 19.19 5.58 -17.88
CA GLN A 240 18.92 5.11 -19.23
C GLN A 240 19.57 3.74 -19.47
N ASN A 241 20.85 3.59 -19.13
CA ASN A 241 21.54 2.32 -19.31
C ASN A 241 21.02 1.24 -18.34
N LEU A 242 20.75 1.61 -17.08
CA LEU A 242 20.13 0.73 -16.09
C LEU A 242 18.78 0.18 -16.57
N ALA A 243 17.93 1.05 -17.08
CA ALA A 243 16.60 0.70 -17.56
C ALA A 243 16.70 -0.36 -18.66
N VAL A 244 17.65 -0.22 -19.59
CA VAL A 244 17.91 -1.18 -20.66
C VAL A 244 18.47 -2.50 -20.13
N GLU A 245 19.50 -2.46 -19.27
CA GLU A 245 20.30 -3.64 -18.92
C GLU A 245 19.72 -4.48 -17.77
N ILE A 246 19.15 -3.84 -16.74
CA ILE A 246 18.81 -4.49 -15.47
C ILE A 246 17.31 -4.65 -15.30
N LEU A 247 16.56 -3.60 -15.62
CA LEU A 247 15.11 -3.61 -15.49
C LEU A 247 14.43 -4.27 -16.72
N GLY A 248 15.20 -4.57 -17.78
CA GLY A 248 14.65 -5.03 -19.08
C GLY A 248 13.63 -4.03 -19.67
N LEU A 249 13.74 -2.78 -19.23
CA LEU A 249 12.76 -1.71 -19.33
C LEU A 249 12.94 -0.93 -20.63
N VAL A 250 13.00 -1.64 -21.75
CA VAL A 250 12.77 -1.09 -23.09
C VAL A 250 12.34 -2.26 -23.96
N LEU A 251 11.05 -2.39 -24.27
CA LEU A 251 10.57 -3.01 -25.52
C LEU A 251 9.13 -2.55 -25.84
N SER A 252 8.76 -1.29 -25.59
CA SER A 252 7.83 -0.69 -26.54
C SER A 252 8.68 -0.31 -27.76
N SER A 253 8.24 -0.68 -28.96
CA SER A 253 8.80 -0.10 -30.20
C SER A 253 8.64 1.43 -30.27
N ASP A 254 7.94 2.00 -29.30
CA ASP A 254 7.68 3.43 -29.13
C ASP A 254 8.77 4.09 -28.26
N GLU A 255 9.56 4.98 -28.87
CA GLU A 255 10.61 5.77 -28.22
C GLU A 255 10.05 6.77 -27.20
N GLU A 256 8.84 7.30 -27.41
CA GLU A 256 8.23 8.29 -26.52
C GLU A 256 7.81 7.63 -25.19
N VAL A 257 7.25 6.43 -25.25
CA VAL A 257 6.95 5.62 -24.07
C VAL A 257 8.22 5.34 -23.27
N SER A 258 9.27 4.86 -23.95
CA SER A 258 10.56 4.56 -23.31
C SER A 258 11.14 5.80 -22.62
N ARG A 259 11.11 6.96 -23.30
CA ARG A 259 11.54 8.23 -22.73
C ARG A 259 10.75 8.61 -21.49
N ASN A 260 9.41 8.53 -21.54
CA ASN A 260 8.58 8.91 -20.41
C ASN A 260 8.82 8.04 -19.17
N GLU A 261 9.01 6.73 -19.35
CA GLU A 261 9.32 5.81 -18.26
C GLU A 261 10.70 6.09 -17.64
N MET A 262 11.71 6.37 -18.46
CA MET A 262 13.05 6.74 -17.98
C MET A 262 13.02 8.05 -17.18
N LEU A 263 12.31 9.08 -17.67
CA LEU A 263 12.18 10.35 -16.95
C LEU A 263 11.45 10.16 -15.62
N PHE A 264 10.42 9.31 -15.58
CA PHE A 264 9.71 8.97 -14.34
C PHE A 264 10.64 8.28 -13.33
N LEU A 265 11.44 7.30 -13.76
CA LEU A 265 12.42 6.64 -12.89
C LEU A 265 13.45 7.61 -12.31
N ASP A 266 13.95 8.56 -13.12
CA ASP A 266 14.87 9.60 -12.68
C ASP A 266 14.24 10.48 -11.59
N PHE A 267 12.98 10.92 -11.77
CA PHE A 267 12.27 11.66 -10.73
C PHE A 267 12.10 10.86 -9.44
N ILE A 268 11.71 9.59 -9.53
CA ILE A 268 11.58 8.72 -8.35
C ILE A 268 12.91 8.56 -7.62
N LEU A 269 14.00 8.39 -8.36
CA LEU A 269 15.31 8.20 -7.75
C LEU A 269 15.76 9.46 -6.99
N LEU A 270 15.56 10.64 -7.58
CA LEU A 270 15.85 11.92 -6.94
C LEU A 270 14.99 12.17 -5.69
N ASP A 271 13.70 11.86 -5.76
CA ASP A 271 12.76 11.99 -4.62
C ASP A 271 13.14 11.09 -3.43
N ASN A 272 13.79 9.96 -3.72
CA ASN A 272 14.22 8.98 -2.73
C ASN A 272 15.70 9.08 -2.35
N TYR A 273 16.41 10.07 -2.91
CA TYR A 273 17.82 10.31 -2.62
C TYR A 273 17.96 11.26 -1.43
N VAL A 274 18.77 10.86 -0.45
CA VAL A 274 19.12 11.67 0.71
C VAL A 274 20.55 12.16 0.50
N TYR A 275 20.68 13.44 0.17
CA TYR A 275 21.98 14.12 0.07
C TYR A 275 22.64 14.17 1.46
N THR A 276 23.92 13.80 1.51
CA THR A 276 24.79 13.96 2.68
C THR A 276 25.56 15.28 2.63
#